data_AF-A0A0D8HD83-F1
#
_entry.id   AF-A0A0D8HD83-F1
#
_cell.length_a   1.000
_cell.length_b   1.000
_cell.length_c   1.000
_cell.angle_alpha   90.00
_cell.angle_beta   90.00
_cell.angle_gamma   90.00
#
_symmetry.space_group_name_H-M   'P 1'
#
loop_
_entity.id
_entity.type
_entity.pdbx_description
1 polymer ?
#
loop_
_entity_poly.entity_id
_entity_poly.type
_entity_poly.pdbx_seq_one_letter_code
_entity_poly.pdbx_strand_id
1 'polypeptide(L)'
;MKRAVIVEIVRTPFAKAREGGALEGIHPVDLLATCLEAIVDPSGIQSNLIDDVIVGCSLPAAEQSGNIARNAVLAADILRMSPQSLSIVNAVHSNKRYTLQHKE
;
A
#
# COMPACT_ATOMS: atom_id res chain seq x y z
N MET A 1 -26.27 -6.47 7.84
CA MET A 1 -25.20 -6.25 6.84
C MET A 1 -24.24 -5.20 7.38
N LYS A 2 -22.93 -5.45 7.30
CA LYS A 2 -21.92 -4.42 7.58
C LYS A 2 -21.73 -3.58 6.31
N ARG A 3 -21.59 -2.26 6.45
CA ARG A 3 -21.24 -1.35 5.35
C ARG A 3 -19.75 -1.09 5.38
N ALA A 4 -19.08 -1.20 4.23
CA ALA A 4 -17.71 -0.75 4.08
C ALA A 4 -17.67 0.77 3.98
N VAL A 5 -16.71 1.39 4.68
CA VAL A 5 -16.47 2.83 4.65
C VAL A 5 -14.97 3.07 4.48
N ILE A 6 -14.61 4.19 3.85
CA ILE A 6 -13.22 4.66 3.79
C ILE A 6 -13.02 5.58 4.99
N VAL A 7 -12.04 5.25 5.83
CA VAL A 7 -11.74 6.00 7.06
C VAL A 7 -10.63 7.01 6.84
N GLU A 8 -9.62 6.65 6.04
CA GLU A 8 -8.46 7.49 5.76
C GLU A 8 -7.88 7.19 4.38
N ILE A 9 -7.18 8.17 3.77
CA ILE A 9 -6.47 8.03 2.50
C ILE A 9 -5.16 8.82 2.56
N VAL A 10 -4.04 8.12 2.34
CA VAL A 10 -2.72 8.74 2.15
C VAL A 10 -2.03 8.17 0.92
N ARG A 11 -1.00 8.86 0.44
CA ARG A 11 -0.12 8.36 -0.62
C ARG A 11 1.25 9.01 -0.53
N THR A 12 2.23 8.36 -1.15
CA THR A 12 3.52 9.00 -1.41
C THR A 12 3.39 10.09 -2.49
N PRO A 13 4.35 11.02 -2.57
CA PRO A 13 4.57 11.84 -3.75
C PRO A 13 4.86 10.96 -4.97
N PHE A 14 4.58 11.48 -6.17
CA PHE A 14 5.04 10.85 -7.41
C PHE A 14 6.41 11.41 -7.77
N ALA A 15 7.33 10.53 -8.17
CA ALA A 15 8.65 10.90 -8.66
C ALA A 15 8.92 10.26 -10.03
N LYS A 16 9.90 10.83 -10.75
CA LYS A 16 10.33 10.30 -12.04
C LYS A 16 11.04 8.96 -11.83
N ALA A 17 10.63 7.92 -12.55
CA ALA A 17 11.28 6.61 -12.56
C ALA A 17 12.48 6.60 -13.51
N ARG A 18 13.50 7.39 -13.20
CA ARG A 18 14.77 7.51 -13.93
C ARG A 18 15.85 8.02 -12.98
N GLU A 19 17.10 7.97 -13.44
CA GLU A 19 18.26 8.51 -12.73
C GLU A 19 18.03 9.96 -12.24
N GLY A 20 18.32 10.19 -10.96
CA GLY A 20 18.09 11.45 -10.26
C GLY A 20 16.62 11.66 -9.86
N GLY A 21 15.81 10.60 -9.87
CA GLY A 21 14.42 10.63 -9.40
C GLY A 21 14.36 10.74 -7.89
N ALA A 22 13.45 11.57 -7.36
CA ALA A 22 13.38 11.85 -5.92
C ALA A 22 13.12 10.62 -5.03
N LEU A 23 12.59 9.52 -5.58
CA LEU A 23 12.31 8.27 -4.86
C LEU A 23 13.13 7.08 -5.40
N GLU A 24 14.04 7.30 -6.34
CA GLU A 24 14.79 6.22 -7.01
C GLU A 24 15.61 5.38 -6.03
N GLY A 25 16.23 6.03 -5.04
CA GLY A 25 17.08 5.35 -4.05
C GLY A 25 16.33 4.75 -2.85
N ILE A 26 14.99 4.78 -2.86
CA ILE A 26 14.19 4.24 -1.75
C ILE A 26 13.73 2.84 -2.12
N HIS A 27 14.09 1.86 -1.31
CA HIS A 27 13.64 0.49 -1.51
C HIS A 27 12.09 0.42 -1.45
N PRO A 28 11.43 -0.30 -2.37
CA PRO A 28 9.97 -0.26 -2.51
C PRO A 28 9.21 -0.77 -1.27
N VAL A 29 9.82 -1.67 -0.49
CA VAL A 29 9.28 -2.11 0.81
C VAL A 29 9.24 -0.95 1.80
N ASP A 30 10.31 -0.15 1.89
CA ASP A 30 10.41 0.96 2.84
C ASP A 30 9.49 2.11 2.43
N LEU A 31 9.36 2.35 1.12
CA LEU A 31 8.41 3.31 0.57
C LEU A 31 6.96 2.95 0.94
N LEU A 32 6.61 1.67 0.85
CA LEU A 32 5.28 1.18 1.23
C LEU A 32 5.09 1.20 2.75
N ALA A 33 6.10 0.83 3.54
CA ALA A 33 6.07 0.88 4.99
C ALA A 33 5.79 2.31 5.49
N THR A 34 6.46 3.30 4.90
CA THR A 34 6.22 4.72 5.20
C THR A 34 4.75 5.12 4.98
N CYS A 35 4.13 4.63 3.89
CA CYS A 35 2.70 4.86 3.63
C CYS A 35 1.79 4.18 4.67
N LEU A 36 2.13 2.96 5.07
CA LEU A 36 1.38 2.22 6.10
C LEU A 36 1.48 2.89 7.47
N GLU A 37 2.64 3.45 7.80
CA GLU A 37 2.80 4.24 9.03
C GLU A 37 2.00 5.52 8.97
N ALA A 38 2.10 6.26 7.86
CA ALA A 38 1.42 7.53 7.67
C ALA A 38 -0.11 7.42 7.66
N ILE A 39 -0.69 6.26 7.30
CA ILE A 39 -2.15 6.08 7.34
C ILE A 39 -2.64 5.69 8.73
N VAL A 40 -1.88 4.87 9.48
CA VAL A 40 -2.33 4.35 10.77
C VAL A 40 -2.09 5.35 11.89
N ASP A 41 -0.93 6.00 11.93
CA ASP A 41 -0.55 6.91 13.01
C ASP A 41 -1.57 8.05 13.27
N PRO A 42 -2.03 8.82 12.25
CA PRO A 42 -3.02 9.87 12.47
C PRO A 42 -4.46 9.36 12.57
N SER A 43 -4.76 8.14 12.12
CA SER A 43 -6.13 7.61 12.07
C SER A 43 -6.73 7.30 13.44
N GLY A 44 -5.89 7.15 14.48
CA GLY A 44 -6.30 6.66 15.80
C GLY A 44 -6.75 5.19 15.81
N ILE A 45 -6.59 4.48 14.69
CA ILE A 45 -6.88 3.04 14.60
C ILE A 45 -5.78 2.29 15.35
N GLN A 46 -6.18 1.51 16.36
CA GLN A 46 -5.24 0.63 17.03
C GLN A 46 -4.78 -0.45 16.03
N SER A 47 -3.47 -0.61 15.88
CA SER A 47 -2.91 -1.48 14.86
C SER A 47 -3.40 -2.93 14.99
N ASN A 48 -3.62 -3.44 16.20
CA ASN A 48 -4.14 -4.78 16.49
C ASN A 48 -5.58 -5.04 15.99
N LEU A 49 -6.29 -4.02 15.52
CA LEU A 49 -7.62 -4.16 14.89
C LEU A 49 -7.54 -4.35 13.38
N ILE A 50 -6.35 -4.27 12.78
CA ILE A 50 -6.14 -4.44 11.35
C ILE A 50 -5.95 -5.93 11.05
N ASP A 51 -6.98 -6.57 10.50
CA ASP A 51 -6.92 -8.01 10.18
C ASP A 51 -6.04 -8.32 8.96
N ASP A 52 -6.13 -7.46 7.93
CA ASP A 52 -5.59 -7.69 6.59
C ASP A 52 -4.91 -6.45 6.01
N VAL A 53 -3.76 -6.66 5.34
CA VAL A 53 -3.15 -5.66 4.44
C VAL A 53 -3.09 -6.22 3.03
N ILE A 54 -3.77 -5.54 2.10
CA ILE A 54 -3.90 -5.95 0.70
C ILE A 54 -3.21 -4.92 -0.19
N VAL A 55 -2.22 -5.35 -0.97
CA VAL A 55 -1.40 -4.46 -1.81
C VAL A 55 -1.45 -4.89 -3.26
N GLY A 56 -1.73 -3.92 -4.13
CA GLY A 56 -1.60 -4.08 -5.58
C GLY A 56 -0.14 -3.95 -6.02
N CYS A 57 0.39 -4.98 -6.68
CA CYS A 57 1.74 -4.94 -7.27
C CYS A 57 1.74 -5.58 -8.66
N SER A 58 2.04 -4.79 -9.68
CA SER A 58 2.00 -5.24 -11.08
C SER A 58 3.23 -6.05 -11.50
N LEU A 59 4.37 -5.83 -10.84
CA LEU A 59 5.62 -6.54 -11.11
C LEU A 59 6.21 -7.09 -9.79
N PRO A 60 5.69 -8.20 -9.26
CA PRO A 60 6.18 -8.81 -8.02
C PRO A 60 7.49 -9.58 -8.26
N ALA A 61 8.54 -8.88 -8.70
CA ALA A 61 9.86 -9.40 -8.99
C ALA A 61 10.94 -8.53 -8.33
N ALA A 62 12.17 -9.05 -8.27
CA ALA A 62 13.31 -8.37 -7.63
C ALA A 62 12.96 -7.87 -6.21
N GLU A 63 13.17 -6.59 -5.92
CA GLU A 63 12.91 -5.95 -4.63
C GLU A 63 11.43 -5.97 -4.21
N GLN A 64 10.51 -6.21 -5.15
CA GLN A 64 9.07 -6.34 -4.90
C GLN A 64 8.58 -7.80 -4.81
N SER A 65 9.50 -8.76 -4.80
CA SER A 65 9.19 -10.19 -4.67
C SER A 65 8.88 -10.59 -3.22
N GLY A 66 8.49 -11.85 -3.00
CA GLY A 66 8.38 -12.41 -1.65
C GLY A 66 7.28 -11.80 -0.79
N ASN A 67 6.15 -11.42 -1.39
CA ASN A 67 5.04 -10.74 -0.72
C ASN A 67 5.42 -9.35 -0.17
N ILE A 68 5.50 -8.33 -1.05
CA ILE A 68 5.80 -6.95 -0.68
C ILE A 68 4.86 -6.39 0.40
N ALA A 69 3.59 -6.80 0.46
CA ALA A 69 2.67 -6.38 1.52
C ALA A 69 3.17 -6.85 2.89
N ARG A 70 3.59 -8.13 2.97
CA ARG A 70 4.17 -8.71 4.19
C ARG A 70 5.46 -8.03 4.59
N ASN A 71 6.36 -7.83 3.63
CA ASN A 71 7.64 -7.20 3.92
C ASN A 71 7.44 -5.76 4.41
N ALA A 72 6.51 -5.01 3.82
CA ALA A 72 6.23 -3.63 4.24
C ALA A 72 5.59 -3.55 5.63
N VAL A 73 4.70 -4.49 5.98
CA VAL A 73 4.16 -4.60 7.35
C VAL A 73 5.24 -4.92 8.38
N LEU A 74 6.18 -5.81 8.03
CA LEU A 74 7.30 -6.14 8.92
C LEU A 74 8.31 -5.00 9.05
N ALA A 75 8.42 -4.16 8.02
CA ALA A 75 9.24 -2.95 8.04
C ALA A 75 8.55 -1.78 8.77
N ALA A 76 7.22 -1.69 8.72
CA ALA A 76 6.43 -0.67 9.40
C ALA A 76 6.37 -0.95 10.92
N ASP A 77 7.00 -0.10 11.72
CA ASP A 77 7.22 -0.35 13.14
C ASP A 77 5.93 -0.54 13.94
N ILE A 78 4.90 0.23 13.60
CA ILE A 78 3.60 0.20 14.29
C ILE A 78 2.73 -1.02 13.94
N LEU A 79 3.08 -1.76 12.88
CA LEU A 79 2.28 -2.87 12.34
C LEU A 79 2.92 -4.26 12.51
N ARG A 80 4.15 -4.35 13.04
CA ARG A 80 4.93 -5.60 13.10
C ARG A 80 4.21 -6.80 13.74
N MET A 81 3.23 -6.56 14.60
CA MET A 81 2.47 -7.59 15.33
C MET A 81 1.01 -7.73 14.89
N SER A 82 0.56 -6.95 13.92
CA SER A 82 -0.85 -6.53 13.85
C SER A 82 -1.72 -7.16 12.77
N PRO A 83 -1.27 -7.48 11.53
CA PRO A 83 -2.11 -8.25 10.62
C PRO A 83 -1.77 -9.74 10.62
N GLN A 84 -2.80 -10.58 10.79
CA GLN A 84 -2.67 -12.04 10.71
C GLN A 84 -2.69 -12.56 9.27
N SER A 85 -3.16 -11.75 8.31
CA SER A 85 -3.24 -12.12 6.90
C SER A 85 -2.75 -10.99 5.97
N LEU A 86 -2.06 -11.39 4.89
CA LEU A 86 -1.23 -10.54 4.05
C LEU A 86 -1.27 -11.04 2.61
N SER A 87 -1.77 -10.24 1.67
CA SER A 87 -1.95 -10.67 0.27
C SER A 87 -1.44 -9.66 -0.75
N ILE A 88 -0.80 -10.17 -1.80
CA ILE A 88 -0.59 -9.43 -3.05
C ILE A 88 -1.76 -9.73 -3.97
N VAL A 89 -2.35 -8.67 -4.55
CA VAL A 89 -3.23 -8.80 -5.69
C VAL A 89 -2.50 -8.29 -6.93
N ASN A 90 -2.41 -9.13 -7.97
CA ASN A 90 -1.88 -8.71 -9.26
C ASN A 90 -2.89 -7.77 -9.94
N ALA A 91 -2.73 -6.47 -9.71
CA ALA A 91 -3.64 -5.45 -10.23
C ALA A 91 -3.13 -4.91 -11.56
N VAL A 92 -3.47 -5.58 -12.67
CA VAL A 92 -3.55 -4.91 -13.99
C VAL A 92 -4.79 -3.99 -14.05
N HIS A 93 -5.65 -4.02 -13.02
CA HIS A 93 -6.84 -3.16 -12.90
C HIS A 93 -6.59 -1.77 -12.30
N SER A 94 -5.37 -1.40 -11.88
CA SER A 94 -5.14 -0.07 -11.28
C SER A 94 -5.17 1.08 -12.30
N ASN A 95 -5.26 0.79 -13.62
CA ASN A 95 -5.12 1.83 -14.65
C ASN A 95 -6.01 1.67 -15.90
N LYS A 96 -7.23 1.11 -15.78
CA LYS A 96 -8.24 1.17 -16.87
C LYS A 96 -9.63 1.50 -16.33
N ARG A 97 -10.09 2.73 -16.63
CA ARG A 97 -11.49 3.23 -16.68
C ARG A 97 -12.18 3.57 -15.34
N TYR A 98 -11.98 4.81 -14.88
CA TYR A 98 -13.05 5.61 -14.23
C TYR A 98 -13.59 6.72 -15.15
N THR A 99 -13.19 6.75 -16.43
CA THR A 99 -13.53 7.86 -17.35
C THR A 99 -14.85 7.70 -18.10
N LEU A 100 -15.65 6.65 -17.87
CA LEU A 100 -16.92 6.47 -18.59
C LEU A 100 -17.94 5.70 -17.74
N GLN A 101 -18.66 6.38 -16.82
CA GLN A 101 -20.08 6.08 -16.50
C GLN A 101 -20.86 7.31 -15.94
N HIS A 102 -20.39 8.53 -16.19
CA HIS A 102 -21.22 9.74 -16.12
C HIS A 102 -21.06 10.55 -17.41
N LYS A 103 -21.60 10.00 -18.50
CA LYS A 103 -22.12 10.79 -19.60
C LYS A 103 -23.48 10.20 -19.96
N GLU A 104 -24.47 11.06 -19.88
CA GLU A 104 -25.79 10.93 -20.52
C GLU A 104 -25.68 10.45 -21.97
#